data_AF-A0A1H8R4W7-F1
#
_entry.id   AF-A0A1H8R4W7-F1
#
_cell.length_a   1.000
_cell.length_b   1.000
_cell.length_c   1.000
_cell.angle_alpha   90.00
_cell.angle_beta   90.00
_cell.angle_gamma   90.00
#
_symmetry.space_group_name_H-M   'P 1'
#
loop_
_entity.id
_entity.type
_entity.pdbx_description
1 polymer ?
#
loop_
_entity_poly.entity_id
_entity_poly.type
_entity_poly.pdbx_seq_one_letter_code
_entity_poly.pdbx_strand_id
1 'polypeptide(L)' 'MCGLDYDKALYYTMWQQWDDLLVVMVRTTDDILAKKIESFLHAFRFEKNTQKIIGLHENLLHYLDHAMHSNVATIVNA' A
#
# COMPACT_ATOMS: atom_id res chain seq x y z
N MET A 1 -9.91 13.93 2.33
CA MET A 1 -9.41 13.32 1.07
C MET A 1 -8.32 12.25 1.30
N CYS A 2 -7.79 12.04 2.51
CA CYS A 2 -6.68 11.12 2.78
C CYS A 2 -7.06 9.61 2.76
N GLY A 3 -8.31 9.25 3.12
CA GLY A 3 -8.72 7.83 3.23
C GLY A 3 -8.86 7.06 1.91
N LEU A 4 -9.20 7.77 0.82
CA LEU A 4 -9.53 7.14 -0.46
C LEU A 4 -8.30 6.49 -1.13
N ASP A 5 -7.10 7.00 -0.87
CA ASP A 5 -5.87 6.48 -1.46
C ASP A 5 -5.45 5.16 -0.80
N TYR A 6 -5.68 5.01 0.51
CA TYR A 6 -5.43 3.76 1.24
C TYR A 6 -6.45 2.68 0.84
N ASP A 7 -7.74 3.02 0.74
CA ASP A 7 -8.77 2.08 0.29
C ASP A 7 -8.46 1.54 -1.11
N LYS A 8 -8.07 2.43 -2.04
CA LYS A 8 -7.66 2.06 -3.40
C LYS A 8 -6.40 1.21 -3.40
N ALA A 9 -5.36 1.60 -2.66
CA ALA A 9 -4.13 0.83 -2.58
C ALA A 9 -4.37 -0.59 -2.02
N LEU A 10 -5.23 -0.71 -1.00
CA LEU A 10 -5.61 -2.02 -0.44
C LEU A 10 -6.36 -2.86 -1.46
N TYR A 11 -7.37 -2.28 -2.12
CA TYR A 11 -8.11 -2.94 -3.19
C TYR A 11 -7.15 -3.43 -4.29
N TYR A 12 -6.32 -2.56 -4.85
CA TYR A 12 -5.38 -2.94 -5.91
C TYR A 12 -4.39 -4.02 -5.46
N THR A 13 -3.96 -3.99 -4.20
CA THR A 13 -3.05 -4.99 -3.64
C THR A 13 -3.72 -6.37 -3.53
N MET A 14 -4.96 -6.43 -3.08
CA MET A 14 -5.71 -7.70 -2.96
C MET A 14 -6.05 -8.32 -4.31
N TRP A 15 -6.40 -7.48 -5.30
CA TRP A 15 -6.77 -7.92 -6.65
C TRP A 15 -5.57 -8.03 -7.60
N GLN A 16 -4.35 -7.83 -7.09
CA GLN A 16 -3.10 -7.88 -7.85
C GLN A 16 -3.07 -6.91 -9.06
N GLN A 17 -3.73 -5.76 -8.93
CA GLN A 17 -3.76 -4.70 -9.95
C GLN A 17 -2.52 -3.80 -9.80
N TRP A 18 -1.35 -4.34 -10.17
CA TRP A 18 -0.06 -3.69 -9.93
C TRP A 18 0.15 -2.40 -10.72
N ASP A 19 -0.43 -2.28 -11.91
CA ASP A 19 -0.34 -1.07 -12.73
C ASP A 19 -1.15 0.08 -12.10
N ASP A 20 -2.35 -0.20 -11.59
CA ASP A 20 -3.15 0.78 -10.84
C ASP A 20 -2.50 1.15 -9.49
N LEU A 21 -1.87 0.18 -8.83
CA LEU A 21 -1.10 0.41 -7.61
C LEU A 21 0.10 1.34 -7.85
N LEU A 22 0.78 1.21 -9.01
CA LEU A 22 1.84 2.12 -9.42
C LEU A 22 1.31 3.55 -9.63
N VAL A 23 0.11 3.71 -10.19
CA VAL A 23 -0.53 5.04 -10.32
C VAL A 23 -0.81 5.65 -8.94
N VAL A 24 -1.27 4.86 -7.97
CA VAL A 24 -1.46 5.34 -6.59
C VAL A 24 -0.14 5.81 -5.98
N MET A 25 0.94 5.07 -6.16
CA MET A 25 2.28 5.43 -5.69
C MET A 25 2.76 6.80 -6.20
N VAL A 26 2.50 7.11 -7.47
CA VAL A 26 2.92 8.38 -8.09
C VAL A 26 2.07 9.57 -7.62
N ARG A 27 0.82 9.31 -7.22
CA ARG A 27 -0.17 10.36 -6.92
C ARG A 27 -0.38 10.62 -5.43
N THR A 28 -0.05 9.65 -4.58
CA THR A 28 -0.16 9.83 -3.13
C THR A 28 0.85 10.87 -2.64
N THR A 29 0.45 11.65 -1.64
CA THR A 29 1.34 12.60 -0.95
C THR A 29 2.06 11.96 0.24
N ASP A 30 1.78 10.68 0.54
CA ASP A 30 2.44 9.96 1.62
C ASP A 30 3.70 9.25 1.10
N ASP A 31 4.86 9.80 1.44
CA ASP A 31 6.17 9.28 1.06
C ASP A 31 6.42 7.85 1.61
N ILE A 32 5.85 7.50 2.76
CA ILE A 32 6.00 6.19 3.38
C ILE A 32 5.19 5.16 2.58
N LEU A 33 3.95 5.49 2.23
CA LEU A 33 3.11 4.64 1.39
C LEU A 33 3.78 4.42 0.02
N ALA A 34 4.20 5.50 -0.64
CA ALA A 34 4.84 5.45 -1.94
C ALA A 34 6.06 4.52 -1.91
N LYS A 35 6.94 4.65 -0.91
CA LYS A 35 8.16 3.83 -0.78
C LYS A 35 7.87 2.36 -0.50
N LYS A 36 6.81 2.05 0.24
CA LYS A 36 6.38 0.66 0.49
C LYS A 36 5.85 0.02 -0.78
N ILE A 37 5.03 0.73 -1.55
CA ILE A 37 4.53 0.27 -2.84
C ILE A 37 5.71 0.06 -3.82
N GLU A 38 6.63 1.02 -3.90
CA GLU A 38 7.83 0.92 -4.74
C GLU A 38 8.65 -0.32 -4.41
N SER A 39 8.94 -0.55 -3.12
CA SER A 39 9.74 -1.69 -2.65
C SER A 39 9.09 -3.02 -3.02
N PHE A 40 7.77 -3.12 -2.85
CA PHE A 40 7.01 -4.30 -3.23
C PHE A 40 7.00 -4.51 -4.76
N LEU A 41 6.70 -3.48 -5.55
CA LEU A 41 6.64 -3.59 -7.02
C LEU A 41 8.00 -3.94 -7.63
N HIS A 42 9.08 -3.34 -7.09
CA HIS A 42 10.44 -3.66 -7.51
C HIS A 42 10.78 -5.12 -7.18
N ALA A 43 10.48 -5.58 -5.97
CA ALA A 43 10.71 -6.98 -5.61
C ALA A 43 9.88 -7.93 -6.46
N PHE A 44 8.60 -7.63 -6.68
CA PHE A 44 7.72 -8.46 -7.50
C PHE A 44 8.22 -8.63 -8.95
N ARG A 45 8.85 -7.60 -9.53
CA ARG A 45 9.37 -7.64 -10.91
C ARG A 45 10.77 -8.24 -11.04
N PHE A 46 11.65 -8.04 -10.07
CA PHE A 46 13.09 -8.31 -10.22
C PHE A 46 13.67 -9.30 -9.20
N GLU A 47 13.02 -9.50 -8.06
CA GLU A 47 13.54 -10.38 -7.01
C GLU A 47 13.27 -11.85 -7.34
N LYS A 48 14.25 -12.71 -7.04
CA LYS A 48 14.11 -14.17 -7.21
C LYS A 48 13.72 -14.86 -5.91
N ASN A 49 13.95 -14.20 -4.78
CA ASN A 49 13.58 -14.70 -3.48
C ASN A 49 12.09 -14.47 -3.19
N THR A 50 11.28 -15.51 -3.39
CA THR A 50 9.83 -15.46 -3.14
C THR A 50 9.48 -15.08 -1.70
N GLN A 51 10.26 -15.48 -0.70
CA GLN A 51 10.01 -15.12 0.71
C GLN A 51 10.13 -13.62 0.93
N LYS A 52 11.07 -12.96 0.24
CA LYS A 52 11.23 -11.51 0.30
C LYS A 52 10.06 -10.78 -0.35
N ILE A 53 9.53 -11.31 -1.46
CA ILE A 53 8.35 -10.74 -2.13
C ILE A 53 7.12 -10.84 -1.21
N ILE A 54 6.89 -12.01 -0.61
CA ILE A 54 5.78 -12.25 0.32
C ILE A 54 5.91 -11.32 1.53
N GLY A 55 7.08 -11.22 2.15
CA GLY A 55 7.30 -10.35 3.30
C GLY A 55 7.04 -8.87 3.00
N LEU A 56 7.41 -8.40 1.80
CA LEU A 56 7.11 -7.03 1.36
C LEU A 56 5.62 -6.82 1.08
N HIS A 57 4.94 -7.84 0.54
CA HIS A 57 3.50 -7.81 0.34
C HIS A 57 2.74 -7.72 1.66
N GLU A 58 3.07 -8.58 2.63
CA GLU A 58 2.49 -8.55 3.98
C GLU A 58 2.78 -7.22 4.69
N ASN A 59 3.99 -6.69 4.55
CA ASN A 59 4.36 -5.40 5.14
C ASN A 59 3.54 -4.24 4.55
N LEU A 60 3.26 -4.27 3.24
CA LEU A 60 2.41 -3.29 2.58
C LEU A 60 0.96 -3.41 3.09
N LEU A 61 0.41 -4.62 3.15
CA LEU A 61 -0.94 -4.86 3.65
C LEU A 61 -1.12 -4.39 5.10
N HIS A 62 -0.18 -4.73 5.99
CA HIS A 62 -0.21 -4.27 7.38
C HIS A 62 -0.17 -2.75 7.51
N TYR A 63 0.62 -2.08 6.67
CA TYR A 63 0.68 -0.62 6.68
C TYR A 63 -0.64 0.01 6.20
N LEU A 64 -1.22 -0.51 5.12
CA LEU A 64 -2.50 -0.06 4.60
C LEU A 64 -3.62 -0.24 5.63
N ASP A 65 -3.70 -1.40 6.26
CA ASP A 65 -4.66 -1.70 7.31
C ASP A 65 -4.51 -0.73 8.49
N HIS A 66 -3.29 -0.52 8.99
CA HIS A 66 -3.03 0.40 10.09
C HIS A 66 -3.35 1.87 9.73
N ALA A 67 -2.99 2.31 8.52
CA ALA A 67 -3.26 3.67 8.05
C ALA A 67 -4.76 3.94 7.92
N MET A 68 -5.53 2.96 7.44
CA MET A 68 -6.99 3.03 7.38
C MET A 68 -7.63 3.12 8.76
N HIS A 69 -7.21 2.28 9.72
CA HIS A 69 -7.73 2.29 11.08
C HIS A 69 -7.34 3.55 11.87
N SER A 70 -6.14 4.07 11.65
CA SER A 70 -5.68 5.34 12.25
C SER A 70 -6.54 6.51 11.81
N ASN A 71 -7.01 6.49 10.55
CA ASN A 71 -7.87 7.53 10.00
C ASN A 71 -9.31 7.47 10.55
N VAL A 72 -9.78 6.31 10.99
CA VAL A 72 -11.12 6.14 11.61
C VAL A 72 -11.16 6.73 13.02
N ALA A 73 -10.08 6.60 13.80
CA ALA A 73 -10.03 7.08 15.19
C ALA A 73 -10.18 8.60 15.35
N THR A 74 -9.88 9.39 14.31
CA THR A 74 -10.07 10.85 14.32
C THR A 74 -11.53 11.26 14.08
N ILE A 75 -12.35 10.41 13.45
CA ILE A 75 -13.74 10.74 13.09
C ILE A 75 -14.71 10.43 14.22
N VAL A 76 -14.43 9.40 15.04
CA VAL A 76 -15.29 9.01 16.18
C VAL A 76 -15.12 9.89 17.43
N ASN A 77 -14.15 10.81 17.42
CA ASN A 77 -13.89 11.73 18.54
C ASN A 77 -14.14 13.22 18.18
N ALA A 78 -14.84 13.50 17.08
CA ALA A 78 -15.16 14.85 16.62
C ALA A 78 -16.67 15.15 16.70
#